data_AF-A0A3N5WFI9-F1
#
_entry.id   AF-A0A3N5WFI9-F1
#
_cell.length_a   1.000
_cell.length_b   1.000
_cell.length_c   1.000
_cell.angle_alpha   90.00
_cell.angle_beta   90.00
_cell.angle_gamma   90.00
#
_symmetry.space_group_name_H-M   'P 1'
#
loop_
_entity.id
_entity.type
_entity.pdbx_description
1 polymer ?
#
loop_
_entity_poly.entity_id
_entity_poly.type
_entity_poly.pdbx_seq_one_letter_code
_entity_poly.pdbx_strand_id
1 'polypeptide(L)'
;MSKSKGIREVAYVDIRSAGGDGHQHNCSAGMQPLSWTDCAGGGQVVVERNIAYVGNMRNPHGTLIFDVKDPKHPKLLSEINMPKGTHSHKVRVSGDIMLTNREVLSAKNARGETPPDDFHGGLGIYDVSNPAKPKLITLWQTDDQPGVEYARGVHRFDFDGRYAYISPTMDGYLGNIVMILDLKDPAKPQEVGRWWMPGQHLAGGEQPAWRGAAHKCHHPLRYGNRLYTSYWHGGFVILDIDDMAQPKFVSGLDWSPPFPWPTHTALRIPFKIKNRDFLVVSDEDVVRLPDCPPHNSAFLWMVDITDEKHPAVVASFQLEDIPPEQQP
;
A
#
# COMPACT_ATOMS: atom_id res chain seq x y z
N MET A 1 28.36 26.56 4.66
CA MET A 1 27.36 26.01 3.72
C MET A 1 27.63 24.53 3.53
N SER A 2 26.98 23.66 4.32
CA SER A 2 27.14 22.21 4.19
C SER A 2 26.31 21.74 2.98
N LYS A 3 26.98 21.33 1.91
CA LYS A 3 26.34 20.61 0.80
C LYS A 3 25.89 19.25 1.34
N SER A 4 24.59 19.06 1.50
CA SER A 4 24.01 17.73 1.65
C SER A 4 24.42 16.91 0.41
N LYS A 5 25.02 15.74 0.64
CA LYS A 5 25.25 14.77 -0.44
C LYS A 5 23.89 14.19 -0.82
N GLY A 6 23.21 14.86 -1.76
CA GLY A 6 21.95 14.39 -2.33
C GLY A 6 22.11 13.04 -3.03
N ILE A 7 21.04 12.26 -2.97
CA ILE A 7 20.85 10.99 -3.69
C ILE A 7 21.23 11.21 -5.16
N ARG A 8 22.15 10.40 -5.70
CA ARG A 8 22.71 10.61 -7.05
C ARG A 8 22.02 9.84 -8.16
N GLU A 9 21.21 8.84 -7.84
CA GLU A 9 20.58 7.99 -8.84
C GLU A 9 19.16 7.66 -8.38
N VAL A 10 18.18 8.07 -9.17
CA VAL A 10 16.76 7.75 -9.01
C VAL A 10 16.36 7.04 -10.29
N ALA A 11 15.93 5.78 -10.19
CA ALA A 11 15.18 5.14 -11.26
C ALA A 11 13.74 5.65 -11.19
N TYR A 12 13.22 6.17 -12.29
CA TYR A 12 11.83 6.61 -12.41
C TYR A 12 11.07 5.67 -13.33
N VAL A 13 9.79 5.45 -13.04
CA VAL A 13 8.83 4.80 -13.95
C VAL A 13 7.91 5.91 -14.45
N ASP A 14 8.00 6.23 -15.74
CA ASP A 14 7.07 7.17 -16.35
C ASP A 14 5.77 6.44 -16.71
N ILE A 15 4.66 6.93 -16.18
CA ILE A 15 3.32 6.38 -16.40
C ILE A 15 2.51 7.22 -17.39
N ARG A 16 3.16 8.02 -18.24
CA ARG A 16 2.48 8.71 -19.35
C ARG A 16 2.50 7.88 -20.63
N SER A 17 1.72 6.80 -20.65
CA SER A 17 0.93 6.36 -21.81
C SER A 17 0.32 5.00 -21.53
N ALA A 18 -0.95 4.99 -21.13
CA ALA A 18 -1.79 3.82 -21.31
C ALA A 18 -1.96 3.58 -22.82
N GLY A 19 -1.46 2.45 -23.31
CA GLY A 19 -1.74 1.96 -24.66
C GLY A 19 -0.53 1.98 -25.60
N GLY A 20 -0.41 0.91 -26.40
CA GLY A 20 0.72 0.60 -27.26
C GLY A 20 1.17 1.72 -28.20
N ASP A 21 2.43 1.58 -28.61
CA ASP A 21 3.24 2.36 -29.55
C ASP A 21 4.23 3.34 -28.90
N GLY A 22 5.50 2.89 -28.81
CA GLY A 22 6.71 3.71 -28.75
C GLY A 22 6.82 4.71 -27.59
N HIS A 23 7.27 4.25 -26.42
CA HIS A 23 7.62 5.14 -25.29
C HIS A 23 8.73 6.13 -25.68
N GLN A 24 8.40 7.42 -25.78
CA GLN A 24 9.40 8.50 -25.77
C GLN A 24 9.66 8.94 -24.32
N HIS A 25 10.79 8.52 -23.77
CA HIS A 25 11.24 8.90 -22.43
C HIS A 25 11.76 10.35 -22.43
N ASN A 26 10.88 11.33 -22.30
CA ASN A 26 11.29 12.73 -22.15
C ASN A 26 11.92 12.93 -20.76
N CYS A 27 13.21 13.28 -20.74
CA CYS A 27 13.94 13.58 -19.51
C CYS A 27 13.37 14.84 -18.84
N SER A 28 13.02 14.78 -17.56
CA SER A 28 12.73 15.96 -16.76
C SER A 28 14.02 16.78 -16.53
N ALA A 29 13.90 18.10 -16.47
CA ALA A 29 15.05 18.97 -16.24
C ALA A 29 15.73 18.62 -14.90
N GLY A 30 16.96 18.10 -14.96
CA GLY A 30 17.77 17.75 -13.78
C GLY A 30 17.89 16.26 -13.45
N MET A 31 17.20 15.37 -14.18
CA MET A 31 17.40 13.92 -14.08
C MET A 31 17.88 13.35 -15.42
N GLN A 32 18.83 12.42 -15.38
CA GLN A 32 19.21 11.63 -16.55
C GLN A 32 18.90 10.15 -16.27
N PRO A 33 18.07 9.49 -17.11
CA PRO A 33 17.78 8.07 -16.93
C PRO A 33 19.06 7.27 -17.11
N LEU A 34 19.31 6.33 -16.19
CA LEU A 34 20.47 5.44 -16.28
C LEU A 34 20.21 4.26 -17.23
N SER A 35 19.01 3.68 -17.14
CA SER A 35 18.48 2.56 -17.92
C SER A 35 16.98 2.41 -17.63
N TRP A 36 16.30 1.55 -18.38
CA TRP A 36 14.96 1.08 -18.05
C TRP A 36 14.82 -0.40 -18.40
N THR A 37 13.84 -1.06 -17.80
CA THR A 37 13.47 -2.45 -18.11
C THR A 37 11.96 -2.55 -18.01
N ASP A 38 11.32 -2.92 -19.12
CA ASP A 38 9.88 -3.08 -19.15
C ASP A 38 9.46 -4.34 -18.39
N CYS A 39 8.37 -4.23 -17.65
CA CYS A 39 7.77 -5.35 -16.94
C CYS A 39 6.26 -5.19 -16.87
N ALA A 40 5.55 -6.27 -16.50
CA ALA A 40 4.12 -6.18 -16.21
C ALA A 40 3.88 -5.13 -15.10
N GLY A 41 2.81 -4.34 -15.22
CA GLY A 41 2.60 -3.15 -14.37
C GLY A 41 2.87 -3.37 -12.88
N GLY A 42 3.68 -2.49 -12.27
CA GLY A 42 4.13 -2.60 -10.87
C GLY A 42 3.33 -1.71 -9.91
N GLY A 43 2.73 -2.31 -8.88
CA GLY A 43 2.00 -1.63 -7.81
C GLY A 43 2.86 -1.25 -6.60
N GLN A 44 4.05 -1.85 -6.47
CA GLN A 44 5.06 -1.52 -5.47
C GLN A 44 6.42 -2.05 -5.90
N VAL A 45 7.49 -1.31 -5.59
CA VAL A 45 8.88 -1.75 -5.77
C VAL A 45 9.62 -1.64 -4.45
N VAL A 46 10.36 -2.69 -4.08
CA VAL A 46 11.29 -2.71 -2.95
C VAL A 46 12.64 -3.17 -3.46
N VAL A 47 13.71 -2.50 -3.04
CA VAL A 47 15.09 -2.91 -3.37
C VAL A 47 15.81 -3.29 -2.09
N GLU A 48 16.31 -4.51 -2.01
CA GLU A 48 17.12 -5.00 -0.90
C GLU A 48 18.30 -5.83 -1.42
N ARG A 49 19.52 -5.56 -0.93
CA ARG A 49 20.76 -6.28 -1.30
C ARG A 49 21.00 -6.41 -2.82
N ASN A 50 20.75 -5.33 -3.57
CA ASN A 50 20.82 -5.27 -5.03
C ASN A 50 19.79 -6.15 -5.78
N ILE A 51 18.72 -6.56 -5.10
CA ILE A 51 17.59 -7.26 -5.70
C ILE A 51 16.39 -6.32 -5.67
N ALA A 52 15.74 -6.13 -6.80
CA ALA A 52 14.48 -5.40 -6.90
C ALA A 52 13.30 -6.39 -6.94
N TYR A 53 12.34 -6.20 -6.05
CA TYR A 53 11.11 -6.96 -5.96
C TYR A 53 9.96 -6.05 -6.38
N VAL A 54 9.21 -6.46 -7.40
CA VAL A 54 8.13 -5.68 -7.98
C VAL A 54 6.84 -6.45 -7.78
N GLY A 55 5.93 -5.93 -6.96
CA GLY A 55 4.58 -6.48 -6.83
C GLY A 55 3.73 -6.03 -8.01
N ASN A 56 3.18 -6.97 -8.79
CA ASN A 56 2.53 -6.67 -10.06
C ASN A 56 1.01 -6.55 -9.92
N MET A 57 0.42 -5.63 -10.69
CA MET A 57 -0.97 -5.17 -10.53
C MET A 57 -2.03 -6.22 -10.85
N ARG A 58 -1.72 -7.19 -11.72
CA ARG A 58 -2.71 -8.11 -12.29
C ARG A 58 -2.11 -9.45 -12.67
N ASN A 59 -2.87 -10.51 -12.43
CA ASN A 59 -2.59 -11.84 -12.92
C ASN A 59 -2.33 -11.88 -14.45
N PRO A 60 -1.48 -12.79 -14.95
CA PRO A 60 -0.83 -13.87 -14.21
C PRO A 60 0.37 -13.43 -13.35
N HIS A 61 0.83 -12.18 -13.51
CA HIS A 61 2.02 -11.67 -12.81
C HIS A 61 1.67 -11.31 -11.37
N GLY A 62 2.37 -11.91 -10.40
CA GLY A 62 2.23 -11.60 -8.98
C GLY A 62 3.41 -10.80 -8.46
N THR A 63 4.62 -11.34 -8.56
CA THR A 63 5.84 -10.64 -8.13
C THR A 63 7.00 -11.00 -9.05
N LEU A 64 7.59 -9.99 -9.68
CA LEU A 64 8.82 -10.13 -10.47
C LEU A 64 10.02 -9.75 -9.60
N ILE A 65 11.10 -10.55 -9.70
CA ILE A 65 12.31 -10.38 -8.91
C ILE A 65 13.50 -10.20 -9.84
N PHE A 66 14.23 -9.10 -9.72
CA PHE A 66 15.33 -8.72 -10.59
C PHE A 66 16.65 -8.57 -9.81
N ASP A 67 17.75 -9.04 -10.39
CA ASP A 67 19.09 -8.60 -10.01
C ASP A 67 19.32 -7.21 -10.61
N VAL A 68 19.60 -6.23 -9.74
CA VAL A 68 19.89 -4.84 -10.10
C VAL A 68 21.28 -4.42 -9.60
N LYS A 69 22.19 -5.37 -9.37
CA LYS A 69 23.58 -5.09 -9.00
C LYS A 69 24.30 -4.25 -10.06
N ASP A 70 24.04 -4.54 -11.33
CA ASP A 70 24.32 -3.61 -12.42
C ASP A 70 23.00 -2.91 -12.79
N PRO A 71 22.76 -1.69 -12.30
CA PRO A 71 21.51 -1.00 -12.58
C PRO A 71 21.35 -0.66 -14.06
N LYS A 72 22.41 -0.70 -14.89
CA LYS A 72 22.30 -0.51 -16.34
C LYS A 72 21.77 -1.74 -17.07
N HIS A 73 21.87 -2.91 -16.46
CA HIS A 73 21.43 -4.17 -17.04
C HIS A 73 20.68 -5.03 -16.02
N PRO A 74 19.48 -4.60 -15.56
CA PRO A 74 18.64 -5.41 -14.69
C PRO A 74 18.36 -6.79 -15.31
N LYS A 75 18.42 -7.85 -14.49
CA LYS A 75 18.17 -9.23 -14.95
C LYS A 75 17.02 -9.83 -14.18
N LEU A 76 15.96 -10.25 -14.87
CA LEU A 76 14.89 -11.03 -14.26
C LEU A 76 15.47 -12.35 -13.73
N LEU A 77 15.29 -12.59 -12.43
CA LEU A 77 15.73 -13.80 -11.74
C LEU A 77 14.61 -14.82 -11.60
N SER A 78 13.42 -14.37 -11.22
CA SER A 78 12.27 -15.24 -11.00
C SER A 78 10.96 -14.46 -11.00
N GLU A 79 9.86 -15.21 -11.05
CA GLU A 79 8.50 -14.70 -11.03
C GLU A 79 7.61 -15.58 -10.14
N ILE A 80 6.77 -14.94 -9.34
CA ILE A 80 5.67 -15.59 -8.61
C ILE A 80 4.38 -15.22 -9.32
N ASN A 81 3.62 -16.23 -9.75
CA ASN A 81 2.37 -16.04 -10.48
C ASN A 81 1.15 -15.95 -9.57
N MET A 82 0.09 -15.32 -10.08
CA MET A 82 -1.24 -15.26 -9.49
C MET A 82 -2.29 -15.89 -10.41
N PRO A 83 -3.27 -16.63 -9.87
CA PRO A 83 -4.37 -17.16 -10.66
C PRO A 83 -5.31 -16.06 -11.16
N LYS A 84 -6.19 -16.40 -12.11
CA LYS A 84 -7.24 -15.51 -12.62
C LYS A 84 -8.11 -14.95 -11.49
N GLY A 85 -8.61 -13.73 -11.65
CA GLY A 85 -9.49 -13.09 -10.65
C GLY A 85 -8.78 -12.66 -9.36
N THR A 86 -7.45 -12.68 -9.32
CA THR A 86 -6.65 -12.37 -8.13
C THR A 86 -5.43 -11.51 -8.47
N HIS A 87 -4.82 -10.87 -7.47
CA HIS A 87 -3.58 -10.11 -7.64
C HIS A 87 -2.73 -10.07 -6.36
N SER A 88 -1.45 -9.71 -6.52
CA SER A 88 -0.42 -9.67 -5.47
C SER A 88 0.48 -8.44 -5.68
N HIS A 89 -0.15 -7.28 -5.74
CA HIS A 89 0.46 -6.03 -6.21
C HIS A 89 1.25 -5.24 -5.15
N LYS A 90 1.52 -5.87 -3.99
CA LYS A 90 2.34 -5.35 -2.88
C LYS A 90 3.40 -6.37 -2.49
N VAL A 91 4.57 -5.84 -2.15
CA VAL A 91 5.73 -6.63 -1.72
C VAL A 91 6.52 -5.87 -0.65
N ARG A 92 6.94 -6.58 0.40
CA ARG A 92 7.98 -6.12 1.34
C ARG A 92 9.00 -7.22 1.56
N VAL A 93 10.24 -6.83 1.78
CA VAL A 93 11.35 -7.75 2.07
C VAL A 93 12.09 -7.20 3.27
N SER A 94 12.54 -8.10 4.13
CA SER A 94 13.54 -7.81 5.15
C SER A 94 14.42 -9.03 5.34
N GLY A 95 15.70 -8.89 5.01
CA GLY A 95 16.65 -9.99 5.01
C GLY A 95 16.28 -11.06 3.98
N ASP A 96 16.02 -12.27 4.46
CA ASP A 96 15.72 -13.42 3.60
C ASP A 96 14.21 -13.75 3.56
N ILE A 97 13.37 -12.90 4.18
CA ILE A 97 11.92 -13.07 4.19
C ILE A 97 11.26 -12.03 3.29
N MET A 98 10.43 -12.49 2.38
CA MET A 98 9.56 -11.68 1.54
C MET A 98 8.09 -11.95 1.86
N LEU A 99 7.32 -10.87 1.93
CA LEU A 99 5.86 -10.90 2.04
C LEU A 99 5.25 -10.34 0.76
N THR A 100 4.20 -10.99 0.28
CA THR A 100 3.34 -10.48 -0.80
C THR A 100 1.89 -10.49 -0.36
N ASN A 101 1.09 -9.53 -0.82
CA ASN A 101 -0.35 -9.62 -0.55
C ASN A 101 -1.01 -10.66 -1.46
N ARG A 102 -2.12 -11.23 -1.01
CA ARG A 102 -2.97 -12.10 -1.82
C ARG A 102 -4.38 -11.58 -1.71
N GLU A 103 -4.91 -11.13 -2.83
CA GLU A 103 -6.20 -10.47 -2.85
C GLU A 103 -7.06 -10.99 -4.01
N VAL A 104 -8.34 -11.24 -3.72
CA VAL A 104 -9.38 -11.49 -4.71
C VAL A 104 -9.85 -10.15 -5.24
N LEU A 105 -9.87 -10.00 -6.57
CA LEU A 105 -10.33 -8.78 -7.21
C LEU A 105 -11.82 -8.54 -6.92
N SER A 106 -12.20 -7.27 -6.75
CA SER A 106 -13.62 -6.90 -6.72
C SER A 106 -14.30 -7.29 -8.04
N ALA A 107 -15.62 -7.51 -8.02
CA ALA A 107 -16.37 -7.89 -9.22
C ALA A 107 -16.12 -6.93 -10.40
N LYS A 108 -16.03 -5.63 -10.13
CA LYS A 108 -15.67 -4.59 -11.12
C LYS A 108 -14.29 -4.83 -11.74
N ASN A 109 -13.28 -5.14 -10.93
CA ASN A 109 -11.89 -5.28 -11.38
C ASN A 109 -11.58 -6.68 -11.93
N ALA A 110 -12.35 -7.69 -11.57
CA ALA A 110 -12.21 -9.05 -12.03
C ALA A 110 -12.49 -9.20 -13.54
N ARG A 111 -13.30 -8.32 -14.14
CA ARG A 111 -13.62 -8.32 -15.58
C ARG A 111 -14.12 -9.68 -16.09
N GLY A 112 -14.94 -10.35 -15.28
CA GLY A 112 -15.49 -11.68 -15.58
C GLY A 112 -14.56 -12.85 -15.25
N GLU A 113 -13.37 -12.61 -14.69
CA GLU A 113 -12.52 -13.67 -14.16
C GLU A 113 -13.01 -14.16 -12.79
N THR A 114 -12.95 -15.46 -12.58
CA THR A 114 -13.29 -16.09 -11.30
C THR A 114 -12.02 -16.67 -10.68
N PRO A 115 -11.73 -16.39 -9.40
CA PRO A 115 -10.64 -17.06 -8.69
C PRO A 115 -10.92 -18.56 -8.55
N PRO A 116 -9.87 -19.39 -8.39
CA PRO A 116 -10.04 -20.80 -8.02
C PRO A 116 -10.87 -20.95 -6.74
N ASP A 117 -11.68 -22.01 -6.64
CA ASP A 117 -12.56 -22.26 -5.48
C ASP A 117 -11.78 -22.39 -4.17
N ASP A 118 -10.53 -22.85 -4.23
CA ASP A 118 -9.61 -23.04 -3.10
C ASP A 118 -8.73 -21.80 -2.82
N PHE A 119 -8.95 -20.69 -3.53
CA PHE A 119 -8.18 -19.47 -3.30
C PHE A 119 -8.73 -18.68 -2.11
N HIS A 120 -7.87 -18.46 -1.12
CA HIS A 120 -8.12 -17.56 0.01
C HIS A 120 -7.27 -16.28 -0.11
N GLY A 121 -7.82 -15.14 0.29
CA GLY A 121 -7.06 -13.90 0.47
C GLY A 121 -6.09 -14.01 1.65
N GLY A 122 -5.13 -13.09 1.76
CA GLY A 122 -4.17 -13.05 2.87
C GLY A 122 -2.77 -12.63 2.45
N LEU A 123 -1.74 -13.31 2.95
CA LEU A 123 -0.33 -13.07 2.64
C LEU A 123 0.34 -14.33 2.08
N GLY A 124 1.21 -14.14 1.08
CA GLY A 124 2.25 -15.09 0.74
C GLY A 124 3.54 -14.77 1.49
N ILE A 125 4.10 -15.75 2.19
CA ILE A 125 5.35 -15.62 2.95
C ILE A 125 6.40 -16.52 2.33
N TYR A 126 7.53 -15.95 1.90
CA TYR A 126 8.53 -16.63 1.11
C TYR A 126 9.93 -16.47 1.72
N ASP A 127 10.72 -17.55 1.65
CA ASP A 127 12.17 -17.51 1.77
C ASP A 127 12.76 -17.07 0.43
N VAL A 128 13.50 -15.96 0.47
CA VAL A 128 14.19 -15.35 -0.67
C VAL A 128 15.71 -15.28 -0.46
N SER A 129 16.27 -16.12 0.42
CA SER A 129 17.73 -16.32 0.54
C SER A 129 18.38 -16.68 -0.80
N ASN A 130 17.62 -17.32 -1.70
CA ASN A 130 17.92 -17.41 -3.12
C ASN A 130 16.81 -16.72 -3.96
N PRO A 131 17.00 -15.46 -4.38
CA PRO A 131 15.98 -14.70 -5.10
C PRO A 131 15.67 -15.24 -6.51
N ALA A 132 16.52 -16.11 -7.06
CA ALA A 132 16.24 -16.81 -8.32
C ALA A 132 15.36 -18.05 -8.14
N LYS A 133 15.17 -18.51 -6.89
CA LYS A 133 14.29 -19.63 -6.54
C LYS A 133 13.56 -19.37 -5.22
N PRO A 134 12.65 -18.37 -5.15
CA PRO A 134 11.86 -18.12 -3.96
C PRO A 134 11.13 -19.38 -3.52
N LYS A 135 11.11 -19.65 -2.22
CA LYS A 135 10.41 -20.80 -1.65
C LYS A 135 9.26 -20.32 -0.81
N LEU A 136 8.05 -20.77 -1.12
CA LEU A 136 6.90 -20.52 -0.26
C LEU A 136 7.13 -21.19 1.10
N ILE A 137 7.03 -20.40 2.17
CA ILE A 137 7.06 -20.88 3.55
C ILE A 137 5.64 -21.22 3.98
N THR A 138 4.72 -20.25 3.86
CA THR A 138 3.31 -20.44 4.21
C THR A 138 2.42 -19.43 3.52
N LEU A 139 1.12 -19.75 3.46
CA LEU A 139 0.06 -18.82 3.10
C LEU A 139 -0.70 -18.49 4.39
N TRP A 140 -0.59 -17.26 4.86
CA TRP A 140 -1.48 -16.78 5.91
C TRP A 140 -2.79 -16.34 5.27
N GLN A 141 -3.93 -16.78 5.79
CA GLN A 141 -5.23 -16.61 5.15
C GLN A 141 -6.14 -15.71 6.00
N THR A 142 -6.92 -14.87 5.33
CA THR A 142 -8.05 -14.18 5.95
C THR A 142 -9.24 -15.14 6.12
N ASP A 143 -10.12 -14.84 7.07
CA ASP A 143 -11.31 -15.65 7.39
C ASP A 143 -12.64 -15.03 6.87
N ASP A 144 -12.55 -13.94 6.10
CA ASP A 144 -13.72 -13.25 5.56
C ASP A 144 -14.58 -14.14 4.66
N GLN A 145 -15.90 -14.02 4.81
CA GLN A 145 -16.85 -14.81 4.05
C GLN A 145 -17.10 -14.24 2.64
N PRO A 146 -17.38 -15.10 1.64
CA PRO A 146 -17.77 -14.66 0.29
C PRO A 146 -19.07 -13.84 0.29
N GLY A 147 -19.22 -12.92 -0.68
CA GLY A 147 -20.50 -12.22 -0.94
C GLY A 147 -20.47 -10.70 -0.81
N VAL A 148 -19.32 -10.10 -0.49
CA VAL A 148 -19.16 -8.65 -0.44
C VAL A 148 -18.72 -8.07 -1.80
N GLU A 149 -19.15 -6.84 -2.11
CA GLU A 149 -18.89 -6.17 -3.39
C GLU A 149 -17.46 -5.60 -3.55
N TYR A 150 -16.61 -5.72 -2.54
CA TYR A 150 -15.24 -5.20 -2.52
C TYR A 150 -14.18 -6.30 -2.59
N ALA A 151 -12.93 -5.90 -2.91
CA ALA A 151 -11.79 -6.81 -3.01
C ALA A 151 -11.38 -7.36 -1.62
N ARG A 152 -10.88 -8.60 -1.57
CA ARG A 152 -10.78 -9.37 -0.31
C ARG A 152 -9.41 -10.00 -0.11
N GLY A 153 -8.92 -9.99 1.12
CA GLY A 153 -7.59 -10.43 1.52
C GLY A 153 -6.82 -9.31 2.20
N VAL A 154 -5.49 -9.37 2.13
CA VAL A 154 -4.65 -8.23 2.55
C VAL A 154 -4.49 -7.28 1.37
N HIS A 155 -4.74 -5.99 1.60
CA HIS A 155 -4.62 -4.98 0.56
C HIS A 155 -3.22 -4.33 0.52
N ARG A 156 -2.76 -3.77 1.65
CA ARG A 156 -1.37 -3.32 1.85
C ARG A 156 -0.84 -3.69 3.21
N PHE A 157 0.47 -3.51 3.35
CA PHE A 157 1.17 -3.81 4.58
C PHE A 157 2.54 -3.14 4.64
N ASP A 158 3.08 -3.08 5.85
CA ASP A 158 4.48 -2.83 6.12
C ASP A 158 5.10 -4.02 6.87
N PHE A 159 6.42 -4.15 6.79
CA PHE A 159 7.14 -5.26 7.43
C PHE A 159 8.52 -4.80 7.92
N ASP A 160 8.77 -4.98 9.21
CA ASP A 160 10.02 -4.53 9.86
C ASP A 160 11.04 -5.66 10.06
N GLY A 161 10.80 -6.83 9.47
CA GLY A 161 11.64 -8.02 9.63
C GLY A 161 11.20 -8.95 10.76
N ARG A 162 10.31 -8.50 11.64
CA ARG A 162 9.72 -9.32 12.70
C ARG A 162 8.20 -9.28 12.71
N TYR A 163 7.62 -8.10 12.58
CA TYR A 163 6.19 -7.88 12.61
C TYR A 163 5.71 -7.35 11.26
N ALA A 164 4.56 -7.85 10.82
CA ALA A 164 3.84 -7.33 9.67
C ALA A 164 2.63 -6.51 10.13
N TYR A 165 2.50 -5.29 9.62
CA TYR A 165 1.40 -4.37 9.88
C TYR A 165 0.52 -4.39 8.64
N ILE A 166 -0.61 -5.08 8.72
CA ILE A 166 -1.36 -5.49 7.53
C ILE A 166 -2.77 -4.92 7.55
N SER A 167 -3.35 -4.79 6.36
CA SER A 167 -4.76 -4.41 6.18
C SER A 167 -5.63 -5.57 5.66
N PRO A 168 -5.95 -6.58 6.49
CA PRO A 168 -6.78 -7.72 6.07
C PRO A 168 -8.27 -7.38 6.11
N THR A 169 -9.05 -8.03 5.24
CA THR A 169 -10.46 -8.32 5.50
C THR A 169 -10.58 -9.44 6.52
N MET A 170 -11.57 -9.38 7.42
CA MET A 170 -11.81 -10.39 8.45
C MET A 170 -13.32 -10.61 8.63
N ASP A 171 -13.73 -11.80 9.06
CA ASP A 171 -15.13 -12.09 9.37
C ASP A 171 -15.69 -11.15 10.44
N GLY A 172 -16.94 -10.74 10.27
CA GLY A 172 -17.62 -9.79 11.16
C GLY A 172 -17.20 -8.32 11.02
N TYR A 173 -16.24 -7.99 10.13
CA TYR A 173 -15.79 -6.62 9.88
C TYR A 173 -16.19 -6.11 8.48
N LEU A 174 -16.50 -4.81 8.40
CA LEU A 174 -16.74 -4.10 7.15
C LEU A 174 -15.43 -3.55 6.56
N GLY A 175 -15.04 -4.08 5.40
CA GLY A 175 -13.79 -3.72 4.73
C GLY A 175 -12.55 -4.22 5.48
N ASN A 176 -11.41 -3.61 5.17
CA ASN A 176 -10.13 -3.95 5.78
C ASN A 176 -9.95 -3.24 7.13
N ILE A 177 -9.30 -3.89 8.09
CA ILE A 177 -8.94 -3.32 9.41
C ILE A 177 -7.42 -3.31 9.58
N VAL A 178 -6.90 -2.77 10.70
CA VAL A 178 -5.48 -2.92 11.07
C VAL A 178 -5.29 -4.24 11.80
N MET A 179 -4.27 -5.01 11.42
CA MET A 179 -3.81 -6.16 12.19
C MET A 179 -2.28 -6.19 12.25
N ILE A 180 -1.73 -6.59 13.39
CA ILE A 180 -0.30 -6.79 13.63
C ILE A 180 -0.05 -8.30 13.75
N LEU A 181 0.78 -8.84 12.86
CA LEU A 181 1.24 -10.22 12.90
C LEU A 181 2.68 -10.29 13.40
N ASP A 182 2.97 -11.21 14.31
CA ASP A 182 4.30 -11.65 14.69
C ASP A 182 4.77 -12.78 13.76
N LEU A 183 5.88 -12.55 13.06
CA LEU A 183 6.53 -13.51 12.15
C LEU A 183 7.82 -14.08 12.75
N LYS A 184 7.90 -14.25 14.07
CA LYS A 184 9.00 -14.99 14.74
C LYS A 184 9.29 -16.32 14.06
N ASP A 185 8.21 -17.05 13.80
CA ASP A 185 8.17 -18.25 13.01
C ASP A 185 7.35 -17.91 11.75
N PRO A 186 8.01 -17.61 10.61
CA PRO A 186 7.30 -17.25 9.39
C PRO A 186 6.42 -18.39 8.85
N ALA A 187 6.61 -19.63 9.31
CA ALA A 187 5.70 -20.74 8.97
C ALA A 187 4.41 -20.73 9.79
N LYS A 188 4.39 -20.00 10.92
CA LYS A 188 3.24 -19.88 11.83
C LYS A 188 3.06 -18.43 12.32
N PRO A 189 2.69 -17.48 11.43
CA PRO A 189 2.41 -16.11 11.85
C PRO A 189 1.32 -16.08 12.92
N GLN A 190 1.53 -15.26 13.95
CA GLN A 190 0.59 -15.13 15.07
C GLN A 190 0.06 -13.71 15.12
N GLU A 191 -1.24 -13.55 15.31
CA GLU A 191 -1.79 -12.23 15.58
C GLU A 191 -1.35 -11.74 16.96
N VAL A 192 -0.87 -10.49 17.00
CA VAL A 192 -0.52 -9.78 18.24
C VAL A 192 -1.68 -8.93 18.70
N GLY A 193 -2.25 -8.15 17.79
CA GLY A 193 -3.35 -7.24 18.06
C GLY A 193 -3.93 -6.66 16.78
N ARG A 194 -5.09 -6.04 16.91
CA ARG A 194 -5.81 -5.41 15.80
C ARG A 194 -6.49 -4.13 16.26
N TRP A 195 -6.84 -3.29 15.30
CA TRP A 195 -7.64 -2.09 15.51
C TRP A 195 -8.55 -1.84 14.32
N TRP A 196 -9.72 -1.28 14.58
CA TRP A 196 -10.70 -0.91 13.56
C TRP A 196 -11.27 0.47 13.87
N MET A 197 -11.70 1.16 12.83
CA MET A 197 -12.43 2.42 12.97
C MET A 197 -13.84 2.14 13.50
N PRO A 198 -14.36 2.91 14.47
CA PRO A 198 -15.73 2.75 14.96
C PRO A 198 -16.74 2.77 13.80
N GLY A 199 -17.57 1.74 13.72
CA GLY A 199 -18.50 1.48 12.61
C GLY A 199 -18.09 0.28 11.75
N GLN A 200 -16.86 -0.24 11.89
CA GLN A 200 -16.40 -1.40 11.12
C GLN A 200 -16.78 -2.75 11.74
N HIS A 201 -16.99 -2.87 13.05
CA HIS A 201 -17.23 -4.17 13.70
C HIS A 201 -18.73 -4.54 13.74
N LEU A 202 -19.23 -5.00 12.59
CA LEU A 202 -20.65 -5.34 12.39
C LEU A 202 -21.12 -6.48 13.31
N ALA A 203 -20.30 -7.52 13.48
CA ALA A 203 -20.63 -8.64 14.38
C ALA A 203 -20.72 -8.19 15.86
N GLY A 204 -20.02 -7.11 16.22
CA GLY A 204 -20.12 -6.46 17.53
C GLY A 204 -21.30 -5.49 17.66
N GLY A 205 -22.13 -5.35 16.62
CA GLY A 205 -23.30 -4.46 16.61
C GLY A 205 -23.01 -3.01 16.24
N GLU A 206 -21.79 -2.68 15.81
CA GLU A 206 -21.47 -1.34 15.31
C GLU A 206 -22.22 -1.06 14.00
N GLN A 207 -22.57 0.21 13.78
CA GLN A 207 -23.23 0.67 12.56
C GLN A 207 -22.34 1.69 11.85
N PRO A 208 -21.95 1.45 10.59
CA PRO A 208 -21.11 2.40 9.85
C PRO A 208 -21.89 3.68 9.56
N ALA A 209 -21.21 4.82 9.70
CA ALA A 209 -21.75 6.13 9.30
C ALA A 209 -21.56 6.41 7.78
N TRP A 210 -20.97 5.47 7.05
CA TRP A 210 -20.62 5.56 5.63
C TRP A 210 -21.21 4.38 4.84
N ARG A 211 -21.09 4.43 3.50
CA ARG A 211 -21.58 3.36 2.60
C ARG A 211 -20.46 2.40 2.21
N GLY A 212 -20.76 1.10 2.21
CA GLY A 212 -19.84 0.05 1.78
C GLY A 212 -18.50 0.10 2.51
N ALA A 213 -17.41 -0.23 1.82
CA ALA A 213 -16.06 -0.23 2.36
C ALA A 213 -15.34 1.13 2.25
N ALA A 214 -16.09 2.25 2.29
CA ALA A 214 -15.51 3.59 2.08
C ALA A 214 -14.42 3.95 3.10
N HIS A 215 -14.53 3.47 4.34
CA HIS A 215 -13.54 3.70 5.41
C HIS A 215 -12.76 2.42 5.71
N LYS A 216 -12.31 1.72 4.67
CA LYS A 216 -11.42 0.56 4.83
C LYS A 216 -10.01 1.01 5.19
N CYS A 217 -9.36 0.30 6.11
CA CYS A 217 -7.93 0.46 6.36
C CYS A 217 -7.16 0.18 5.07
N HIS A 218 -6.36 1.14 4.63
CA HIS A 218 -5.64 1.03 3.38
C HIS A 218 -4.15 0.74 3.59
N HIS A 219 -3.45 1.49 4.46
CA HIS A 219 -2.01 1.30 4.68
C HIS A 219 -1.59 1.67 6.11
N PRO A 220 -1.37 0.67 6.99
CA PRO A 220 -0.81 0.91 8.33
C PRO A 220 0.72 0.96 8.24
N LEU A 221 1.30 2.16 8.22
CA LEU A 221 2.76 2.36 8.16
C LEU A 221 3.35 2.55 9.56
N ARG A 222 4.38 1.78 9.89
CA ARG A 222 5.05 1.90 11.19
C ARG A 222 6.12 2.98 11.18
N TYR A 223 6.18 3.77 12.26
CA TYR A 223 7.39 4.50 12.63
C TYR A 223 7.47 4.57 14.16
N GLY A 224 8.50 3.92 14.73
CA GLY A 224 8.61 3.76 16.18
C GLY A 224 7.42 3.00 16.76
N ASN A 225 6.78 3.59 17.78
CA ASN A 225 5.59 3.03 18.44
C ASN A 225 4.29 3.71 17.95
N ARG A 226 4.28 4.10 16.68
CA ARG A 226 3.12 4.63 15.99
C ARG A 226 2.81 3.84 14.73
N LEU A 227 1.52 3.73 14.43
CA LEU A 227 1.03 3.44 13.08
C LEU A 227 0.37 4.70 12.52
N TYR A 228 0.86 5.16 11.37
CA TYR A 228 0.24 6.20 10.58
C TYR A 228 -0.57 5.52 9.50
N THR A 229 -1.88 5.40 9.74
CA THR A 229 -2.75 4.49 9.01
C THR A 229 -3.74 5.27 8.15
N SER A 230 -3.69 5.07 6.84
CA SER A 230 -4.69 5.62 5.92
C SER A 230 -5.97 4.77 5.92
N TYR A 231 -7.12 5.45 5.81
CA TYR A 231 -8.47 4.91 5.92
C TYR A 231 -9.37 5.29 4.74
N TRP A 232 -8.82 5.37 3.52
CA TRP A 232 -9.56 5.72 2.31
C TRP A 232 -10.39 7.01 2.51
N HIS A 233 -11.71 6.98 2.42
CA HIS A 233 -12.56 8.17 2.59
C HIS A 233 -12.78 8.56 4.06
N GLY A 234 -12.22 7.83 5.02
CA GLY A 234 -12.17 8.22 6.43
C GLY A 234 -10.86 8.94 6.81
N GLY A 235 -10.11 9.44 5.83
CA GLY A 235 -8.86 10.16 6.04
C GLY A 235 -7.71 9.27 6.53
N PHE A 236 -7.00 9.71 7.57
CA PHE A 236 -5.99 8.90 8.25
C PHE A 236 -6.13 8.98 9.78
N VAL A 237 -5.59 7.98 10.46
CA VAL A 237 -5.49 7.92 11.92
C VAL A 237 -4.05 7.68 12.35
N ILE A 238 -3.70 8.18 13.54
CA ILE A 238 -2.47 7.88 14.25
C ILE A 238 -2.83 6.94 15.39
N LEU A 239 -2.23 5.75 15.40
CA LEU A 239 -2.40 4.77 16.46
C LEU A 239 -1.11 4.67 17.28
N ASP A 240 -1.26 4.66 18.60
CA ASP A 240 -0.22 4.26 19.55
C ASP A 240 -0.16 2.72 19.60
N ILE A 241 1.05 2.16 19.46
CA ILE A 241 1.32 0.73 19.56
C ILE A 241 2.45 0.42 20.56
N ASP A 242 2.61 1.23 21.61
CA ASP A 242 3.48 0.91 22.76
C ASP A 242 3.17 -0.48 23.32
N ASP A 243 1.87 -0.81 23.40
CA ASP A 243 1.37 -2.17 23.53
C ASP A 243 0.73 -2.61 22.20
N MET A 244 1.46 -3.40 21.42
CA MET A 244 0.98 -3.90 20.11
C MET A 244 -0.27 -4.77 20.22
N ALA A 245 -0.56 -5.36 21.38
CA ALA A 245 -1.78 -6.14 21.58
C ALA A 245 -3.03 -5.24 21.72
N GLN A 246 -2.83 -3.96 22.01
CA GLN A 246 -3.90 -2.98 22.18
C GLN A 246 -3.56 -1.66 21.48
N PRO A 247 -3.56 -1.60 20.13
CA PRO A 247 -3.38 -0.33 19.44
C PRO A 247 -4.44 0.69 19.87
N LYS A 248 -4.03 1.93 20.15
CA LYS A 248 -4.92 2.98 20.67
C LYS A 248 -4.97 4.16 19.72
N PHE A 249 -6.18 4.65 19.44
CA PHE A 249 -6.36 5.88 18.70
C PHE A 249 -5.76 7.08 19.45
N VAL A 250 -4.88 7.83 18.79
CA VAL A 250 -4.32 9.10 19.29
C VAL A 250 -5.10 10.27 18.71
N SER A 251 -5.15 10.34 17.39
CA SER A 251 -5.86 11.36 16.62
C SER A 251 -6.06 10.87 15.18
N GLY A 252 -6.75 11.67 14.38
CA GLY A 252 -6.86 11.48 12.95
C GLY A 252 -7.27 12.78 12.29
N LEU A 253 -7.24 12.80 10.97
CA LEU A 253 -7.77 13.89 10.17
C LEU A 253 -8.46 13.31 8.95
N ASP A 254 -9.64 13.86 8.67
CA ASP A 254 -10.46 13.54 7.51
C ASP A 254 -10.87 14.85 6.83
N TRP A 255 -10.77 14.86 5.51
CA TRP A 255 -11.07 15.99 4.65
C TRP A 255 -12.04 15.61 3.52
N SER A 256 -12.69 14.44 3.63
CA SER A 256 -13.63 13.89 2.69
C SER A 256 -15.04 13.83 3.29
N PRO A 257 -15.99 14.71 2.93
CA PRO A 257 -15.90 15.85 2.00
C PRO A 257 -15.17 17.09 2.59
N PRO A 258 -14.77 18.10 1.77
CA PRO A 258 -15.11 18.30 0.36
C PRO A 258 -14.19 17.62 -0.65
N PHE A 259 -13.05 17.07 -0.24
CA PHE A 259 -12.11 16.42 -1.16
C PHE A 259 -12.58 14.98 -1.42
N PRO A 260 -12.80 14.59 -2.69
CA PRO A 260 -13.56 13.36 -2.95
C PRO A 260 -12.69 12.12 -3.15
N TRP A 261 -11.37 12.25 -3.00
CA TRP A 261 -10.41 11.20 -3.28
C TRP A 261 -10.05 10.43 -2.01
N PRO A 262 -9.92 9.09 -2.07
CA PRO A 262 -9.54 8.29 -0.91
C PRO A 262 -8.11 8.61 -0.48
N THR A 263 -7.91 8.77 0.82
CA THR A 263 -6.57 8.83 1.42
C THR A 263 -5.87 7.48 1.31
N HIS A 264 -4.76 7.46 0.59
CA HIS A 264 -4.05 6.25 0.20
C HIS A 264 -2.85 5.94 1.10
N THR A 265 -2.02 6.92 1.47
CA THR A 265 -0.86 6.68 2.33
C THR A 265 -0.59 7.88 3.21
N ALA A 266 -0.43 7.66 4.52
CA ALA A 266 0.04 8.67 5.47
C ALA A 266 1.48 8.33 5.89
N LEU A 267 2.46 8.91 5.20
CA LEU A 267 3.87 8.60 5.40
C LEU A 267 4.53 9.60 6.35
N ARG A 268 5.06 9.12 7.48
CA ARG A 268 5.90 9.92 8.37
C ARG A 268 7.25 10.19 7.71
N ILE A 269 7.60 11.48 7.50
CA ILE A 269 8.96 11.89 7.10
C ILE A 269 9.98 11.48 8.18
N PRO A 270 11.04 10.69 7.93
CA PRO A 270 11.84 10.11 9.01
C PRO A 270 12.71 11.09 9.81
N PHE A 271 12.66 12.39 9.50
CA PHE A 271 13.44 13.46 10.13
C PHE A 271 12.58 14.72 10.35
N LYS A 272 13.06 15.59 11.24
CA LYS A 272 12.43 16.88 11.52
C LYS A 272 12.75 17.90 10.40
N ILE A 273 11.78 18.75 10.08
CA ILE A 273 11.97 19.92 9.22
C ILE A 273 11.77 21.15 10.10
N LYS A 274 12.81 21.98 10.27
CA LYS A 274 12.78 23.15 11.19
C LYS A 274 12.26 22.80 12.59
N ASN A 275 12.77 21.70 13.16
CA ASN A 275 12.39 21.15 14.47
C ASN A 275 10.93 20.63 14.59
N ARG A 276 10.21 20.50 13.49
CA ARG A 276 8.82 20.04 13.43
C ARG A 276 8.72 18.67 12.76
N ASP A 277 7.69 17.92 13.13
CA ASP A 277 7.40 16.60 12.60
C ASP A 277 6.25 16.67 11.60
N PHE A 278 6.36 15.92 10.52
CA PHE A 278 5.43 15.98 9.38
C PHE A 278 5.08 14.60 8.84
N LEU A 279 3.85 14.51 8.34
CA LEU A 279 3.38 13.51 7.39
C LEU A 279 3.37 14.10 5.98
N VAL A 280 3.68 13.26 5.00
CA VAL A 280 3.29 13.41 3.61
C VAL A 280 2.14 12.44 3.37
N VAL A 281 0.96 12.97 3.08
CA VAL A 281 -0.25 12.16 2.89
C VAL A 281 -0.67 12.23 1.43
N SER A 282 -0.76 11.09 0.75
CA SER A 282 -1.22 11.02 -0.64
C SER A 282 -2.66 10.55 -0.68
N ASP A 283 -3.52 11.25 -1.41
CA ASP A 283 -4.76 10.67 -1.91
C ASP A 283 -4.49 9.83 -3.18
N GLU A 284 -5.45 9.02 -3.60
CA GLU A 284 -5.37 8.20 -4.82
C GLU A 284 -6.54 8.49 -5.76
N ASP A 285 -6.25 8.71 -7.04
CA ASP A 285 -7.23 9.11 -8.06
C ASP A 285 -7.95 7.89 -8.65
N VAL A 286 -8.74 7.18 -7.81
CA VAL A 286 -9.37 5.89 -8.20
C VAL A 286 -10.88 5.82 -7.98
N VAL A 287 -11.40 6.12 -6.80
CA VAL A 287 -12.83 5.98 -6.49
C VAL A 287 -13.29 7.27 -5.87
N ARG A 288 -13.99 8.07 -6.67
CA ARG A 288 -14.50 9.37 -6.23
C ARG A 288 -15.78 9.20 -5.41
N LEU A 289 -15.94 10.00 -4.36
CA LEU A 289 -17.22 10.11 -3.65
C LEU A 289 -18.35 10.57 -4.62
N PRO A 290 -19.51 9.89 -4.64
CA PRO A 290 -20.52 10.05 -5.70
C PRO A 290 -21.25 11.41 -5.70
N ASP A 291 -21.17 12.18 -4.60
CA ASP A 291 -21.96 13.41 -4.42
C ASP A 291 -21.09 14.68 -4.29
N CYS A 292 -19.79 14.59 -4.57
CA CYS A 292 -18.92 15.77 -4.55
C CYS A 292 -18.96 16.51 -5.89
N PRO A 293 -18.88 17.86 -5.92
CA PRO A 293 -18.78 18.62 -7.16
C PRO A 293 -17.50 18.24 -7.95
N PRO A 294 -17.42 18.52 -9.26
CA PRO A 294 -16.18 18.38 -10.02
C PRO A 294 -15.00 18.95 -9.24
N HIS A 295 -13.96 18.15 -9.09
CA HIS A 295 -12.80 18.45 -8.26
C HIS A 295 -11.55 18.13 -9.07
N ASN A 296 -10.47 18.90 -8.85
CA ASN A 296 -9.13 18.53 -9.33
C ASN A 296 -8.78 17.12 -8.84
N SER A 297 -7.85 16.45 -9.52
CA SER A 297 -7.27 15.16 -9.12
C SER A 297 -6.81 15.07 -7.66
N ALA A 298 -6.42 13.86 -7.25
CA ALA A 298 -5.88 13.59 -5.93
C ALA A 298 -4.75 14.56 -5.54
N PHE A 299 -4.70 14.94 -4.26
CA PHE A 299 -3.66 15.80 -3.72
C PHE A 299 -2.54 15.00 -3.05
N LEU A 300 -1.38 15.65 -2.98
CA LEU A 300 -0.38 15.36 -1.97
C LEU A 300 -0.46 16.42 -0.87
N TRP A 301 -0.67 15.99 0.37
CA TRP A 301 -0.81 16.86 1.53
C TRP A 301 0.45 16.83 2.40
N MET A 302 0.79 17.98 2.97
CA MET A 302 1.77 18.08 4.05
C MET A 302 1.04 18.41 5.35
N VAL A 303 1.13 17.51 6.32
CA VAL A 303 0.44 17.62 7.60
C VAL A 303 1.48 17.73 8.71
N ASP A 304 1.39 18.78 9.51
CA ASP A 304 2.20 18.92 10.70
C ASP A 304 1.65 18.05 11.83
N ILE A 305 2.53 17.25 12.42
CA ILE A 305 2.26 16.34 13.54
C ILE A 305 3.24 16.57 14.69
N THR A 306 3.79 17.78 14.81
CA THR A 306 4.65 18.13 15.95
C THR A 306 3.90 17.95 17.27
N ASP A 307 2.60 18.26 17.26
CA ASP A 307 1.64 17.78 18.25
C ASP A 307 0.76 16.70 17.60
N GLU A 308 1.10 15.43 17.85
CA GLU A 308 0.38 14.29 17.29
C GLU A 308 -1.08 14.21 17.72
N LYS A 309 -1.53 14.96 18.74
CA LYS A 309 -2.95 15.00 19.13
C LYS A 309 -3.76 15.98 18.29
N HIS A 310 -3.10 16.89 17.58
CA HIS A 310 -3.72 17.96 16.81
C HIS A 310 -3.03 18.11 15.44
N PRO A 311 -3.14 17.09 14.56
CA PRO A 311 -2.59 17.17 13.22
C PRO A 311 -3.19 18.35 12.44
N ALA A 312 -2.36 19.09 11.72
CA ALA A 312 -2.79 20.26 10.96
C ALA A 312 -2.24 20.24 9.53
N VAL A 313 -3.12 20.38 8.53
CA VAL A 313 -2.69 20.56 7.14
C VAL A 313 -1.99 21.92 7.01
N VAL A 314 -0.78 21.93 6.47
CA VAL A 314 0.00 23.17 6.28
C VAL A 314 0.30 23.49 4.82
N ALA A 315 0.21 22.49 3.94
CA ALA A 315 0.35 22.68 2.50
C ALA A 315 -0.28 21.51 1.74
N SER A 316 -0.54 21.76 0.46
CA SER A 316 -0.83 20.72 -0.52
C SER A 316 -0.02 20.95 -1.78
N PHE A 317 0.13 19.90 -2.59
CA PHE A 317 0.81 19.93 -3.88
C PHE A 317 -0.05 19.25 -4.93
N GLN A 318 -0.15 19.89 -6.09
CA GLN A 318 -0.72 19.39 -7.34
C GLN A 318 0.11 19.92 -8.51
N LEU A 319 0.02 19.23 -9.66
CA LEU A 319 0.58 19.76 -10.90
C LEU A 319 -0.39 20.78 -11.51
N GLU A 320 0.14 21.77 -12.23
CA GLU A 320 -0.64 22.88 -12.78
C GLU A 320 -1.63 22.44 -13.89
N ASP A 321 -1.31 21.35 -14.61
CA ASP A 321 -2.06 20.88 -15.79
C ASP A 321 -2.75 19.51 -15.61
N ILE A 322 -3.21 19.18 -14.40
CA ILE A 322 -3.95 17.91 -14.20
C ILE A 322 -5.42 18.10 -14.62
N PRO A 323 -5.95 17.30 -15.55
CA PRO A 323 -7.37 17.40 -15.92
C PRO A 323 -8.26 17.05 -14.72
N PRO A 324 -9.48 17.60 -14.64
CA PRO A 324 -10.42 17.33 -13.54
C PRO A 324 -11.06 15.94 -13.60
N GLU A 325 -10.68 15.13 -14.59
CA GLU A 325 -11.21 13.81 -14.87
C GLU A 325 -10.44 12.75 -14.10
N GLN A 326 -11.15 11.69 -13.71
CA GLN A 326 -10.54 10.51 -13.10
C GLN A 326 -9.45 9.94 -14.02
N GLN A 327 -8.26 9.71 -13.46
CA GLN A 327 -7.17 9.06 -14.19
C GLN A 327 -7.42 7.52 -14.27
N PRO A 328 -7.04 6.87 -15.39
CA PRO A 328 -7.40 5.48 -15.69
C PRO A 328 -6.77 4.41 -14.77
#